data_AF-A0A6P1NIN4-F1
#
_entry.id   AF-A0A6P1NIN4-F1
#
_cell.length_a   1.000
_cell.length_b   1.000
_cell.length_c   1.000
_cell.angle_alpha   90.00
_cell.angle_beta   90.00
_cell.angle_gamma   90.00
#
_symmetry.space_group_name_H-M   'P 1'
#
loop_
_entity.id
_entity.type
_entity.pdbx_description
1 polymer ?
#
loop_
_entity_poly.entity_id
_entity_poly.type
_entity_poly.pdbx_seq_one_letter_code
_entity_poly.pdbx_strand_id
1 'polypeptide(L)'
;MIRLLIIVCFLALLTVFSLSNPSPSEMWIISKGFHISIGLLAFGLSIFFLFVGLIVGWAGEFQQRRRARRAENQIRSLEKQNSELQDKVASLQISVPNSTSNVDHEFISQDKSTLK
;
A
#
# COMPACT_ATOMS: atom_id res chain seq x y z
N MET A 1 9.91 1.80 14.54
CA MET A 1 10.81 1.60 15.69
C MET A 1 12.26 2.02 15.38
N ILE A 2 12.96 1.40 14.41
CA ILE A 2 14.37 1.69 14.08
C ILE A 2 14.67 3.18 13.77
N ARG A 3 13.73 3.89 13.12
CA ARG A 3 13.87 5.33 12.79
C ARG A 3 14.18 6.19 14.01
N LEU A 4 13.49 5.96 15.13
CA LEU A 4 13.64 6.78 16.33
C LEU A 4 15.04 6.60 16.95
N LEU A 5 15.57 5.37 16.90
CA LEU A 5 16.92 5.05 17.37
C LEU A 5 17.98 5.78 16.53
N ILE A 6 17.84 5.77 15.20
CA ILE A 6 18.75 6.50 14.29
C ILE A 6 18.73 8.00 14.59
N ILE A 7 17.54 8.59 14.79
CA ILE A 7 17.36 10.00 15.10
C ILE A 7 18.06 10.36 16.42
N VAL A 8 17.85 9.55 17.47
CA VAL A 8 18.46 9.78 18.79
C VAL A 8 19.97 9.68 18.72
N CYS A 9 20.50 8.65 18.03
CA CYS A 9 21.94 8.48 17.85
C CYS A 9 22.56 9.65 17.09
N PHE A 10 21.91 10.09 16.00
CA PHE A 10 22.33 11.25 15.23
C PHE A 10 22.31 12.54 16.06
N LEU A 11 21.24 12.77 16.84
CA LEU A 11 21.15 13.90 17.75
C LEU A 11 22.25 13.88 18.80
N ALA A 12 22.53 12.72 19.40
CA ALA A 12 23.57 12.59 20.41
C ALA A 12 24.95 12.99 19.85
N LEU A 13 25.29 12.53 18.64
CA LEU A 13 26.53 12.92 17.97
C LEU A 13 26.57 14.42 17.70
N LEU A 14 25.47 15.01 17.23
CA LEU A 14 25.42 16.45 16.98
C LEU A 14 25.48 17.28 18.26
N THR A 15 24.86 16.83 19.34
CA THR A 15 24.94 17.50 20.64
C THR A 15 26.37 17.46 21.16
N VAL A 16 27.06 16.32 21.08
CA VAL A 16 28.48 16.21 21.45
C VAL A 16 29.34 17.10 20.57
N PHE A 17 29.11 17.13 19.26
CA PHE A 17 29.80 18.01 18.32
C PHE A 17 29.58 19.50 18.65
N SER A 18 28.34 19.88 18.94
CA SER A 18 27.95 21.26 19.27
C SER A 18 28.58 21.71 20.59
N LEU A 19 28.57 20.84 21.59
CA LEU A 19 29.12 21.12 22.92
C LEU A 19 30.66 21.07 22.93
N SER A 20 31.27 20.23 22.10
CA SER A 20 32.72 20.14 21.94
C SER A 20 33.31 21.33 21.19
N ASN A 21 32.52 22.00 20.35
CA ASN A 21 32.94 23.20 19.63
C ASN A 21 31.99 24.38 19.90
N PRO A 22 32.01 24.95 21.12
CA PRO A 22 31.17 26.10 21.47
C PRO A 22 31.75 27.42 20.97
N SER A 23 32.86 27.40 20.21
CA SER A 23 33.53 28.63 19.80
C SER A 23 32.62 29.47 18.88
N PRO A 24 32.23 30.70 19.29
CA PRO A 24 31.45 31.58 18.45
C PRO A 24 32.36 32.09 17.33
N SER A 25 32.06 31.76 16.08
CA SER A 25 32.72 32.36 14.93
C SER A 25 31.84 33.48 14.38
N GLU A 26 32.49 34.55 13.89
CA GLU A 26 31.78 35.56 13.13
C GLU A 26 31.31 34.95 11.81
N MET A 27 30.00 34.85 11.63
CA MET A 27 29.41 34.41 10.39
C MET A 27 28.63 35.56 9.77
N TRP A 28 28.97 35.87 8.52
CA TRP A 28 28.24 36.84 7.72
C TRP A 28 27.10 36.14 6.97
N ILE A 29 25.87 36.43 7.37
CA ILE A 29 24.68 36.03 6.62
C ILE A 29 24.15 37.29 5.94
N ILE A 30 24.25 37.32 4.61
CA ILE A 30 23.67 38.31 3.68
C ILE A 30 24.24 39.74 3.79
N SER A 31 24.28 40.33 4.98
CA SER A 31 24.96 41.62 5.24
C SER A 31 25.11 41.97 6.73
N LYS A 32 24.82 41.02 7.62
CA LYS A 32 24.84 41.25 9.07
C LYS A 32 25.70 40.19 9.73
N GLY A 33 26.77 40.64 10.39
CA GLY A 33 27.66 39.79 11.17
C GLY A 33 26.95 39.36 12.44
N PHE A 34 26.76 38.06 12.62
CA PHE A 34 26.28 37.49 13.85
C PHE A 34 27.33 36.50 14.39
N HIS A 35 27.56 36.53 15.69
CA HIS A 35 28.39 35.54 16.37
C HIS A 35 27.53 34.31 16.64
N ILE A 36 27.73 33.24 15.89
CA ILE A 36 27.05 31.97 16.15
C ILE A 36 28.04 30.82 16.01
N SER A 37 27.98 29.87 16.94
CA SER A 37 28.79 28.66 16.82
C SER A 37 28.27 27.82 15.65
N ILE A 38 29.20 27.29 14.86
CA ILE A 38 28.90 26.35 13.78
C ILE A 38 28.17 25.11 14.30
N GLY A 39 28.49 24.69 15.52
CA GLY A 39 27.86 23.58 16.21
C GLY A 39 26.40 23.88 16.56
N LEU A 40 26.10 25.11 16.96
CA LEU A 40 24.73 25.53 17.24
C LEU A 40 23.89 25.64 15.96
N LEU A 41 24.50 26.11 14.87
CA LEU A 41 23.85 26.21 13.57
C LEU A 41 23.55 24.81 13.00
N ALA A 42 24.50 23.89 13.03
CA ALA A 42 24.31 22.51 12.60
C ALA A 42 23.22 21.79 13.43
N PHE A 43 23.21 22.04 14.75
CA PHE A 43 22.19 21.50 15.66
C PHE A 43 20.80 22.03 15.35
N GLY A 44 20.66 23.35 15.19
CA GLY A 44 19.40 24.00 14.83
C GLY A 44 18.87 23.53 13.46
N LEU A 45 19.75 23.43 12.47
CA LEU A 45 19.41 22.95 11.14
C LEU A 45 18.93 21.49 11.18
N SER A 46 19.59 20.64 11.96
CA SER A 46 19.17 19.24 12.13
C SER A 46 17.81 19.10 12.80
N ILE A 47 17.52 19.91 13.83
CA ILE A 47 16.20 19.94 14.44
C ILE A 47 15.14 20.33 13.41
N PHE A 48 15.41 21.35 12.59
CA PHE A 48 14.50 21.79 11.54
C PHE A 48 14.21 20.67 10.53
N PHE A 49 15.25 20.03 9.98
CA PHE A 49 15.09 18.93 9.03
C PHE A 49 14.40 17.71 9.66
N LEU A 50 14.60 17.46 10.95
CA LEU A 50 13.88 16.41 11.66
C LEU A 50 12.39 16.68 11.70
N PHE A 51 11.99 17.90 12.06
CA PHE A 51 10.57 18.29 12.06
C PHE A 51 9.95 18.12 10.68
N VAL A 52 10.63 18.60 9.63
CA VAL A 52 10.18 18.42 8.24
C VAL A 52 10.05 16.93 7.90
N GLY A 53 11.07 16.12 8.22
CA GLY A 53 11.05 14.68 7.98
C GLY A 53 9.93 13.96 8.74
N LEU A 54 9.60 14.42 9.96
CA LEU A 54 8.51 13.89 10.79
C LEU A 54 7.15 14.21 10.17
N ILE A 55 6.94 15.45 9.71
CA ILE A 55 5.72 15.88 9.04
C ILE A 55 5.53 15.10 7.72
N VAL A 56 6.58 14.98 6.91
CA VAL A 56 6.54 14.23 5.64
C VAL A 56 6.30 12.74 5.89
N GLY A 57 6.96 12.17 6.91
CA GLY A 57 6.74 10.77 7.32
C GLY A 57 5.30 10.52 7.76
N TRP A 58 4.76 11.41 8.59
CA TRP A 58 3.38 11.35 9.06
C TRP A 58 2.37 11.46 7.91
N ALA A 59 2.62 12.35 6.96
CA ALA A 59 1.80 12.48 5.75
C ALA A 59 1.85 11.20 4.89
N GLY A 60 3.01 10.56 4.77
CA GLY A 60 3.18 9.29 4.06
C GLY A 60 2.40 8.13 4.70
N GLU A 61 2.42 8.05 6.03
CA GLU A 61 1.69 7.04 6.80
C GLU A 61 0.17 7.20 6.66
N PHE A 62 -0.30 8.45 6.59
CA PHE A 62 -1.71 8.75 6.34
C PHE A 62 -2.16 8.31 4.93
N GLN A 63 -1.28 8.42 3.93
CA GLN A 63 -1.55 7.91 2.58
C GLN A 63 -1.57 6.38 2.53
N GLN A 64 -0.69 5.69 3.26
CA GLN A 64 -0.68 4.22 3.33
C GLN A 64 -1.99 3.68 3.92
N ARG A 65 -2.54 4.34 4.95
CA ARG A 65 -3.86 3.98 5.52
C ARG A 65 -5.00 4.15 4.50
N ARG A 66 -4.97 5.19 3.66
CA ARG A 66 -5.95 5.37 2.58
C ARG A 66 -5.82 4.32 1.49
N ARG A 67 -4.60 3.91 1.13
CA ARG A 67 -4.36 2.85 0.14
C ARG A 67 -4.83 1.47 0.63
N ALA A 68 -4.63 1.16 1.91
CA ALA A 68 -5.14 -0.07 2.52
C ALA A 68 -6.67 -0.17 2.38
N ARG A 69 -7.41 0.90 2.71
CA ARG A 69 -8.87 0.93 2.52
C ARG A 69 -9.31 0.81 1.07
N ARG A 70 -8.56 1.37 0.11
CA ARG A 70 -8.84 1.21 -1.32
C ARG A 70 -8.61 -0.23 -1.79
N ALA A 71 -7.55 -0.88 -1.32
CA ALA A 71 -7.28 -2.28 -1.62
C ALA A 71 -8.36 -3.20 -1.05
N GLU A 72 -8.79 -2.98 0.20
CA GLU A 72 -9.90 -3.72 0.82
C GLU A 72 -11.22 -3.56 0.04
N ASN A 73 -11.54 -2.34 -0.40
CA ASN A 73 -12.73 -2.09 -1.22
C ASN A 73 -12.63 -2.77 -2.60
N GLN A 74 -11.43 -2.79 -3.20
CA GLN A 74 -11.19 -3.50 -4.46
C GLN A 74 -11.37 -5.01 -4.30
N ILE A 75 -10.85 -5.60 -3.22
CA ILE A 75 -11.04 -7.03 -2.90
C ILE A 75 -12.53 -7.36 -2.76
N ARG A 76 -13.27 -6.58 -1.95
CA ARG A 76 -14.74 -6.78 -1.82
C ARG A 76 -15.48 -6.66 -3.14
N SER A 77 -15.05 -5.74 -4.01
CA SER A 77 -15.66 -5.58 -5.33
C SER A 77 -15.38 -6.76 -6.26
N LEU A 78 -14.19 -7.36 -6.15
CA LEU A 78 -13.79 -8.54 -6.93
C LEU A 78 -14.49 -9.80 -6.41
N GLU A 79 -14.58 -9.98 -5.10
CA GLU A 79 -15.34 -11.06 -4.47
C GLU A 79 -16.81 -11.04 -4.92
N LYS A 80 -17.43 -9.86 -4.92
CA LYS A 80 -18.82 -9.69 -5.37
C LYS A 80 -19.02 -10.01 -6.85
N GLN A 81 -18.08 -9.62 -7.71
CA GLN A 81 -18.14 -9.96 -9.13
C GLN A 81 -17.98 -11.47 -9.34
N ASN A 82 -17.12 -12.11 -8.56
CA ASN A 82 -16.88 -13.54 -8.67
C ASN A 82 -18.11 -14.36 -8.22
N SER A 83 -18.77 -13.95 -7.14
CA SER A 83 -20.03 -14.58 -6.71
C SER A 83 -21.14 -14.39 -7.75
N GLU A 84 -21.28 -13.18 -8.30
CA GLU A 84 -22.30 -12.90 -9.31
C GLU A 84 -22.09 -13.72 -10.60
N LEU A 85 -20.83 -13.91 -11.02
CA LEU A 85 -20.50 -14.77 -12.15
C LEU A 85 -20.78 -16.25 -11.85
N GLN A 86 -20.44 -16.73 -10.65
CA GLN A 86 -20.76 -18.10 -10.23
C GLN A 86 -22.26 -18.35 -10.22
N ASP A 87 -23.06 -17.40 -9.72
CA ASP A 87 -24.53 -17.49 -9.72
C ASP A 87 -25.10 -17.52 -11.15
N LYS A 88 -24.54 -16.73 -12.07
CA LYS A 88 -24.92 -16.76 -13.50
C LYS A 88 -24.57 -18.10 -14.16
N VAL A 89 -23.40 -18.68 -13.85
CA VAL A 89 -23.03 -20.01 -14.36
C VAL A 89 -23.95 -21.10 -13.80
N ALA A 90 -24.21 -21.06 -12.48
CA ALA A 90 -25.09 -22.03 -11.82
C ALA A 90 -26.53 -21.96 -12.37
N SER A 91 -27.08 -20.77 -12.55
CA SER A 91 -28.42 -20.59 -13.14
C SER A 91 -28.50 -21.06 -14.59
N LEU A 92 -27.46 -20.83 -15.40
CA LEU A 92 -27.38 -21.38 -16.76
C LEU A 92 -27.27 -22.91 -16.76
N GLN A 93 -26.51 -23.50 -15.84
CA GLN A 93 -26.38 -24.96 -15.68
C GLN A 93 -27.70 -25.62 -15.28
N ILE A 94 -28.49 -24.99 -14.42
CA ILE A 94 -29.83 -25.46 -14.04
C ILE A 94 -30.83 -25.31 -15.21
N SER A 95 -30.59 -24.34 -16.09
CA SER A 95 -31.44 -24.05 -17.26
C SER A 95 -31.11 -24.87 -18.51
N VAL A 96 -30.00 -25.63 -18.52
CA VAL A 96 -29.76 -26.64 -19.56
C VAL A 96 -30.70 -27.81 -19.26
N PRO A 97 -31.78 -28.01 -20.04
CA PRO A 97 -32.60 -29.18 -19.86
C PRO A 97 -31.73 -30.39 -20.20
N ASN A 98 -31.83 -31.43 -19.36
CA ASN A 98 -31.27 -32.74 -19.64
C ASN A 98 -32.00 -33.35 -20.86
N SER A 99 -31.70 -32.85 -22.06
CA SER A 99 -32.30 -33.30 -23.32
C SER A 99 -31.53 -34.47 -23.94
N THR A 100 -30.56 -35.05 -23.22
CA THR A 100 -29.64 -36.07 -23.76
C THR A 100 -29.82 -37.45 -23.14
N SER A 101 -31.01 -37.77 -22.60
CA SER A 101 -31.28 -39.13 -22.09
C SER A 101 -32.50 -39.82 -22.72
N ASN A 102 -33.05 -39.32 -23.84
CA ASN A 102 -34.24 -39.95 -24.43
C ASN A 102 -34.27 -39.99 -25.98
N VAL A 103 -33.12 -40.01 -26.66
CA VAL A 103 -33.05 -40.14 -28.13
C VAL A 103 -32.52 -41.52 -28.57
N ASP A 104 -31.95 -42.33 -27.66
CA ASP A 104 -31.23 -43.55 -28.04
C ASP A 104 -32.07 -44.83 -28.12
N HIS A 105 -33.38 -44.80 -27.82
CA HIS A 105 -34.20 -46.02 -27.75
C HIS A 105 -35.32 -46.18 -28.78
N GLU A 106 -35.65 -45.19 -29.61
CA GLU A 106 -36.80 -45.30 -30.54
C GLU A 106 -36.41 -45.67 -31.99
N PHE A 107 -35.13 -45.59 -32.37
CA PHE A 107 -34.72 -45.85 -33.76
C PHE A 107 -34.44 -47.34 -34.07
N ILE A 108 -34.36 -48.22 -33.05
CA ILE A 108 -34.00 -49.65 -33.23
C ILE A 108 -35.24 -50.57 -33.27
N SER A 109 -36.47 -50.04 -33.10
CA SER A 109 -37.69 -50.88 -33.14
C SER A 109 -38.39 -50.93 -34.50
N GLN A 110 -38.08 -50.05 -35.46
CA GLN A 110 -38.78 -50.06 -36.77
C GLN A 110 -38.12 -50.90 -37.87
N ASP A 111 -36.85 -51.30 -37.74
CA ASP A 111 -36.13 -52.02 -38.81
C ASP A 111 -36.28 -53.56 -38.76
N LYS A 112 -37.04 -54.10 -37.81
CA LYS A 112 -37.23 -55.56 -37.66
C LYS A 112 -38.54 -56.13 -38.19
N SER A 113 -39.47 -55.31 -38.70
CA SER A 113 -40.80 -55.79 -39.14
C SER A 113 -40.98 -55.99 -40.64
N THR A 114 -39.92 -55.89 -41.47
CA THR A 114 -40.04 -56.01 -42.95
C THR A 114 -39.24 -57.17 -43.55
N LEU A 115 -38.59 -58.01 -42.74
CA LEU A 115 -37.88 -59.20 -43.22
C LEU A 115 -38.22 -60.44 -42.39
N LYS A 116 -39.44 -60.96 -42.55
CA LYS A 116 -39.80 -62.37 -42.82
C LYS A 116 -41.24 -62.68 -42.47
#